data_AF-A0A6H1Q629-F1
#
_entry.id   AF-A0A6H1Q629-F1
#
_cell.length_a   1.000
_cell.length_b   1.000
_cell.length_c   1.000
_cell.angle_alpha   90.00
_cell.angle_beta   90.00
_cell.angle_gamma   90.00
#
_symmetry.space_group_name_H-M   'P 1'
#
loop_
_entity.id
_entity.type
_entity.pdbx_description
1 polymer ?
#
loop_
_entity_poly.entity_id
_entity_poly.type
_entity_poly.pdbx_seq_one_letter_code
_entity_poly.pdbx_strand_id
1 'polypeptide(L)'
;MKSENQIHQNIIKFPGSENKAVDEQTKEFARLIKSISIKMNKSDFDQHILSHKELSLLSNHGEAIELAPLIAARLNSVLATSLIRNSLLEDLI
;
A
#
# COMPACT_ATOMS: atom_id res chain seq x y z
N MET A 1 5.17 -21.62 40.37
CA MET A 1 5.52 -21.53 38.94
C MET A 1 5.74 -20.05 38.62
N LYS A 2 6.98 -19.58 38.56
CA LYS A 2 7.37 -18.18 38.32
C LYS A 2 8.51 -18.14 37.29
N SER A 3 8.28 -18.70 36.11
CA SER A 3 9.36 -19.00 35.17
C SER A 3 9.17 -18.41 33.77
N GLU A 4 8.11 -17.62 33.53
CA GLU A 4 7.82 -17.08 32.18
C GLU A 4 8.19 -15.60 32.02
N ASN A 5 8.32 -14.85 33.12
CA ASN A 5 8.53 -13.39 33.07
C ASN A 5 9.98 -12.92 32.89
N GLN A 6 10.98 -13.81 32.87
CA GLN A 6 12.40 -13.40 32.80
C GLN A 6 13.01 -13.41 31.39
N ILE A 7 12.34 -14.01 30.40
CA ILE A 7 12.93 -14.18 29.05
C ILE A 7 12.79 -12.90 28.20
N HIS A 8 11.83 -12.02 28.52
CA HIS A 8 11.55 -10.80 27.74
C HIS A 8 12.49 -9.61 28.01
N GLN A 9 13.44 -9.72 28.94
CA GLN A 9 14.30 -8.60 29.35
C GLN A 9 15.66 -8.52 28.63
N ASN A 10 15.99 -9.48 27.77
CA ASN A 10 17.29 -9.56 27.09
C ASN A 10 17.25 -9.24 25.58
N ILE A 11 16.27 -8.47 25.11
CA ILE A 11 16.32 -7.92 23.74
C ILE A 11 17.30 -6.75 23.74
N ILE A 12 18.58 -7.05 23.51
CA ILE A 12 19.61 -6.04 23.28
C ILE A 12 19.33 -5.44 21.89
N LYS A 13 18.68 -4.27 21.85
CA LYS A 13 18.54 -3.51 20.61
C LYS A 13 19.93 -3.05 20.17
N PHE A 14 20.36 -3.47 18.99
CA PHE A 14 21.63 -3.04 18.41
C PHE A 14 21.64 -1.50 18.30
N PRO A 15 22.68 -0.80 18.79
CA PRO A 15 22.78 0.65 18.63
C PRO A 15 22.86 1.00 17.14
N GLY A 16 21.99 1.91 16.68
CA GLY A 16 21.82 2.24 15.26
C GLY A 16 20.66 1.51 14.55
N SER A 17 19.83 0.77 15.29
CA SER A 17 18.64 0.06 14.76
C SER A 17 17.49 0.96 14.28
N GLU A 18 17.50 2.26 14.61
CA GLU A 18 16.49 3.22 14.16
C GLU A 18 16.97 3.97 12.91
N ASN A 19 16.57 3.46 11.74
CA ASN A 19 16.79 4.14 10.47
C ASN A 19 15.60 5.05 10.16
N LYS A 20 15.76 6.35 10.41
CA LYS A 20 14.70 7.36 10.16
C LYS A 20 14.15 7.33 8.73
N ALA A 21 14.97 7.00 7.74
CA ALA A 21 14.53 6.92 6.35
C ALA A 21 13.55 5.77 6.12
N VAL A 22 13.76 4.62 6.78
CA VAL A 22 12.87 3.46 6.71
C VAL A 22 11.53 3.77 7.39
N ASP A 23 11.57 4.47 8.53
CA ASP A 23 10.36 4.90 9.24
C ASP A 23 9.52 5.88 8.40
N GLU A 24 10.16 6.85 7.76
CA GLU A 24 9.50 7.81 6.88
C GLU A 24 8.88 7.12 5.66
N GLN A 25 9.60 6.20 5.04
CA GLN A 25 9.09 5.40 3.93
C GLN A 25 7.88 4.56 4.35
N THR A 26 7.95 3.91 5.51
CA THR A 26 6.86 3.09 6.05
C THR A 26 5.61 3.93 6.31
N LYS A 27 5.78 5.15 6.85
CA LYS A 27 4.68 6.10 7.06
C LYS A 27 4.05 6.55 5.74
N GLU A 28 4.86 6.84 4.73
CA GLU A 28 4.35 7.23 3.41
C GLU A 28 3.60 6.07 2.75
N PHE A 29 4.10 4.84 2.85
CA PHE A 29 3.43 3.65 2.33
C PHE A 29 2.07 3.47 3.00
N ALA A 30 2.01 3.52 4.33
CA ALA A 30 0.76 3.42 5.07
C ALA A 30 -0.24 4.52 4.66
N ARG A 31 0.24 5.74 4.40
CA ARG A 31 -0.58 6.86 3.93
C ARG A 31 -1.17 6.58 2.54
N LEU A 32 -0.37 6.09 1.61
CA LEU A 32 -0.79 5.77 0.26
C LEU A 32 -1.77 4.58 0.24
N ILE A 33 -1.51 3.52 0.99
CA ILE A 33 -2.43 2.37 1.14
C ILE A 33 -3.78 2.82 1.71
N LYS A 34 -3.74 3.70 2.72
CA LYS A 34 -4.97 4.28 3.29
C LYS A 34 -5.73 5.12 2.27
N SER A 35 -5.03 5.92 1.46
CA SER A 35 -5.63 6.71 0.39
C SER A 35 -6.35 5.81 -0.63
N ILE A 36 -5.69 4.74 -1.09
CA ILE A 36 -6.28 3.75 -2.00
C ILE A 36 -7.52 3.12 -1.36
N SER A 37 -7.41 2.68 -0.10
CA SER A 37 -8.51 2.05 0.63
C SER A 37 -9.72 3.00 0.79
N ILE A 38 -9.49 4.29 1.01
CA ILE A 38 -10.56 5.30 1.08
C ILE A 38 -11.24 5.44 -0.28
N LYS A 39 -10.48 5.58 -1.37
CA LYS A 39 -11.03 5.71 -2.72
C LYS A 39 -11.87 4.49 -3.09
N MET A 40 -11.34 3.30 -2.84
CA MET A 40 -12.00 2.04 -3.19
C MET A 40 -13.20 1.72 -2.31
N ASN A 41 -13.35 2.32 -1.12
CA ASN A 41 -14.53 2.13 -0.29
C ASN A 41 -15.73 2.99 -0.72
N LYS A 42 -15.52 4.04 -1.50
CA LYS A 42 -16.62 4.89 -1.95
C LYS A 42 -17.56 4.17 -2.93
N SER A 43 -18.78 4.67 -3.06
CA SER A 43 -19.77 4.15 -4.01
C SER A 43 -19.40 4.45 -5.46
N ASP A 44 -18.72 5.57 -5.70
CA ASP A 44 -18.26 6.08 -7.00
C ASP A 44 -16.78 5.73 -7.26
N PHE A 45 -16.29 4.61 -6.73
CA PHE A 45 -14.87 4.21 -6.76
C PHE A 45 -14.24 4.25 -8.16
N ASP A 46 -15.04 3.97 -9.19
CA ASP A 46 -14.69 3.96 -10.61
C ASP A 46 -14.32 5.34 -11.17
N GLN A 47 -14.75 6.42 -10.50
CA GLN A 47 -14.43 7.80 -10.86
C GLN A 47 -13.14 8.30 -10.17
N HIS A 48 -12.61 7.58 -9.18
CA HIS A 48 -11.42 8.00 -8.43
C HIS A 48 -10.14 7.49 -9.10
N ILE A 49 -9.44 8.38 -9.77
CA ILE A 49 -8.15 8.07 -10.40
C ILE A 49 -7.06 7.82 -9.34
N LEU A 50 -6.22 6.81 -9.58
CA LEU A 50 -5.02 6.55 -8.81
C LEU A 50 -3.91 7.54 -9.20
N SER A 51 -3.31 8.19 -8.21
CA SER A 51 -2.17 9.06 -8.42
C SER A 51 -0.94 8.26 -8.83
N HIS A 52 0.03 8.92 -9.46
CA HIS A 52 1.28 8.27 -9.86
C HIS A 52 2.02 7.61 -8.70
N LYS A 53 2.00 8.21 -7.49
CA LYS A 53 2.60 7.63 -6.29
C LYS A 53 1.90 6.36 -5.83
N GLU A 54 0.56 6.33 -5.88
CA GLU A 54 -0.22 5.13 -5.56
C GLU A 54 0.05 4.02 -6.57
N LEU A 55 0.10 4.34 -7.87
CA LEU A 55 0.45 3.39 -8.92
C LEU A 55 1.88 2.85 -8.75
N SER A 56 2.84 3.72 -8.44
CA SER A 56 4.23 3.31 -8.19
C SER A 56 4.35 2.40 -6.97
N LEU A 57 3.65 2.70 -5.88
CA LEU A 57 3.57 1.83 -4.71
C LEU A 57 3.01 0.45 -5.10
N LEU A 58 1.87 0.42 -5.80
CA LEU A 58 1.23 -0.83 -6.22
C LEU A 58 2.09 -1.63 -7.19
N SER A 59 2.80 -0.98 -8.11
CA SER A 59 3.70 -1.64 -9.06
C SER A 59 4.90 -2.29 -8.37
N ASN A 60 5.42 -1.66 -7.31
CA ASN A 60 6.64 -2.12 -6.64
C ASN A 60 6.36 -3.10 -5.48
N HIS A 61 5.21 -2.95 -4.82
CA HIS A 61 4.90 -3.63 -3.57
C HIS A 61 3.50 -4.26 -3.54
N GLY A 62 2.75 -4.23 -4.64
CA GLY A 62 1.35 -4.67 -4.69
C GLY A 62 1.11 -6.11 -4.22
N GLU A 63 2.05 -7.01 -4.49
CA GLU A 63 1.99 -8.41 -4.03
C GLU A 63 1.97 -8.54 -2.50
N ALA A 64 2.64 -7.63 -1.80
CA ALA A 64 2.78 -7.66 -0.33
C ALA A 64 1.70 -6.84 0.40
N ILE A 65 0.82 -6.14 -0.32
CA ILE A 65 -0.22 -5.30 0.30
C ILE A 65 -1.44 -6.16 0.57
N GLU A 66 -1.76 -6.33 1.85
CA GLU A 66 -3.01 -6.98 2.27
C GLU A 66 -4.18 -5.99 2.19
N LEU A 67 -5.14 -6.28 1.31
CA LEU A 67 -6.37 -5.51 1.14
C LEU A 67 -7.59 -6.37 1.44
N ALA A 68 -8.66 -5.74 1.93
CA ALA A 68 -9.95 -6.42 2.05
C ALA A 68 -10.45 -6.88 0.65
N PRO A 69 -11.14 -8.03 0.53
CA PRO A 69 -11.51 -8.60 -0.78
C PRO A 69 -12.28 -7.63 -1.69
N LEU A 70 -13.21 -6.86 -1.15
CA LEU A 70 -13.97 -5.85 -1.90
C LEU A 70 -13.06 -4.74 -2.45
N ILE A 71 -12.11 -4.28 -1.65
CA ILE A 71 -11.16 -3.23 -2.03
C ILE A 71 -10.25 -3.75 -3.15
N ALA A 72 -9.74 -4.97 -3.02
CA ALA A 72 -8.91 -5.60 -4.04
C ALA A 72 -9.65 -5.77 -5.38
N ALA A 73 -10.90 -6.23 -5.34
CA ALA A 73 -11.72 -6.38 -6.55
C ALA A 73 -11.98 -5.04 -7.24
N ARG A 74 -12.31 -3.99 -6.47
CA ARG A 74 -12.52 -2.63 -7.00
C ARG A 74 -11.22 -2.04 -7.56
N LEU A 75 -10.11 -2.24 -6.87
CA LEU A 75 -8.79 -1.79 -7.32
C LEU A 75 -8.41 -2.44 -8.66
N ASN A 76 -8.64 -3.73 -8.82
CA ASN A 76 -8.42 -4.45 -10.09
C ASN A 76 -9.24 -3.84 -11.22
N SER A 77 -10.52 -3.54 -10.98
CA SER A 77 -11.38 -2.89 -11.97
C SER A 77 -10.86 -1.51 -12.39
N VAL A 78 -10.41 -0.70 -11.42
CA VAL A 78 -9.87 0.65 -11.69
C VAL A 78 -8.55 0.56 -12.46
N LEU A 79 -7.63 -0.32 -12.05
CA LEU A 79 -6.35 -0.52 -12.73
C LEU A 79 -6.54 -0.99 -14.18
N ALA A 80 -7.44 -1.94 -14.43
CA ALA A 80 -7.76 -2.41 -15.77
C ALA A 80 -8.34 -1.28 -16.64
N THR A 81 -9.23 -0.46 -16.07
CA THR A 81 -9.80 0.70 -16.76
C THR A 81 -8.74 1.73 -17.11
N SER A 82 -7.81 2.02 -16.19
CA SER A 82 -6.68 2.91 -16.44
C SER A 82 -5.75 2.39 -17.54
N LEU A 83 -5.48 1.09 -17.56
CA LEU A 83 -4.66 0.47 -18.60
C LEU A 83 -5.30 0.62 -19.99
N ILE A 84 -6.60 0.32 -20.11
CA ILE A 84 -7.34 0.47 -21.37
C ILE A 84 -7.30 1.92 -21.85
N ARG A 85 -7.57 2.89 -20.96
CA ARG A 85 -7.53 4.32 -21.32
C ARG A 85 -6.14 4.74 -21.81
N ASN A 86 -5.08 4.31 -21.14
CA ASN A 86 -3.71 4.66 -21.52
C ASN A 86 -3.32 4.00 -22.85
N SER A 87 -3.67 2.73 -23.07
CA SER A 87 -3.45 2.04 -24.35
C SER A 87 -4.13 2.75 -25.51
N LEU A 88 -5.38 3.19 -25.33
CA LEU A 88 -6.09 3.95 -26.35
C LEU A 88 -5.46 5.32 -26.64
N LEU A 89 -4.84 5.96 -25.62
CA LEU A 89 -4.12 7.21 -25.81
C LEU A 89 -2.79 7.02 -26.52
N GLU A 90 -2.08 5.93 -26.22
CA GLU A 90 -0.85 5.54 -26.94
C GLU A 90 -1.14 5.25 -28.42
N ASP A 91 -2.27 4.62 -28.74
CA ASP A 91 -2.69 4.36 -30.13
C ASP A 91 -3.06 5.63 -30.92
N LEU A 92 -3.31 6.76 -30.25
CA LEU A 92 -3.71 8.04 -30.86
C LEU A 92 -2.52 8.98 -31.16
N ILE A 93 -1.31 8.63 -30.70
CA ILE A 93 -0.07 9.43 -30.84
C ILE A 93 0.82 8.81 -31.90
#